data_AF-S7Q3L9-F1
#
_entry.id   AF-S7Q3L9-F1
#
_cell.length_a   1.000
_cell.length_b   1.000
_cell.length_c   1.000
_cell.angle_alpha   90.00
_cell.angle_beta   90.00
_cell.angle_gamma   90.00
#
_symmetry.space_group_name_H-M   'P 1'
#
loop_
_entity.id
_entity.type
_entity.pdbx_description
1 polymer ?
#
loop_
_entity_poly.entity_id
_entity_poly.type
_entity_poly.pdbx_seq_one_letter_code
_entity_poly.pdbx_strand_id
1 'polypeptide(L)'
;MATCFIIGLLFPVFSVCYLIAPKSPLGLFIRKPFIKFICHTASYLTFLFLLLLASQHIDRSDLNRQGPPPTIVEWMILPWVLVRSDMAKRTKKVGIVGKYGTRYGASLRKMVKKIEISQHTKYTCSFCGKTKMKRRAVRIWHCGSCTKTVAGGAWTYNTTSAITVKAAIRRLKELKDQ
;
A
#
# COMPACT_ATOMS: atom_id res chain seq x y z
N MET A 1 -23.61 -6.65 16.08
CA MET A 1 -23.00 -8.00 16.07
C MET A 1 -23.45 -8.82 14.85
N ALA A 2 -24.75 -8.89 14.55
CA ALA A 2 -25.27 -9.63 13.37
C ALA A 2 -24.64 -9.20 12.03
N THR A 3 -24.43 -7.90 11.82
CA THR A 3 -23.78 -7.37 10.61
C THR A 3 -22.33 -7.86 10.43
N CYS A 4 -21.56 -8.00 11.51
CA CYS A 4 -20.18 -8.52 11.45
C CYS A 4 -20.14 -10.01 11.08
N PHE A 5 -21.11 -10.80 11.58
CA PHE A 5 -21.24 -12.21 11.23
C PHE A 5 -21.62 -12.40 9.75
N ILE A 6 -22.59 -11.63 9.26
CA ILE A 6 -22.99 -11.65 7.83
C ILE A 6 -21.82 -11.25 6.93
N ILE A 7 -21.06 -10.22 7.30
CA ILE A 7 -19.85 -9.81 6.57
C ILE A 7 -18.78 -10.90 6.57
N GLY A 8 -18.62 -11.62 7.68
CA GLY A 8 -17.68 -12.74 7.80
C GLY A 8 -18.08 -13.95 6.95
N LEU A 9 -19.37 -14.29 6.86
CA LEU A 9 -19.87 -15.38 6.02
C LEU A 9 -19.75 -15.07 4.52
N LEU A 10 -19.93 -13.81 4.14
CA LEU A 10 -19.78 -13.33 2.77
C LEU A 10 -18.31 -13.05 2.39
N PHE A 11 -17.35 -13.32 3.27
CA PHE A 11 -15.91 -13.14 3.03
C PHE A 11 -15.41 -13.71 1.68
N PRO A 12 -15.71 -14.95 1.27
CA PRO A 12 -15.22 -15.48 0.00
C PRO A 12 -15.76 -14.70 -1.20
N VAL A 13 -17.02 -14.27 -1.16
CA VAL A 13 -17.63 -13.42 -2.20
C VAL A 13 -16.97 -12.04 -2.23
N PHE A 14 -16.74 -11.42 -1.07
CA PHE A 14 -16.05 -10.12 -0.98
C PHE A 14 -14.60 -10.19 -1.47
N SER A 15 -13.90 -11.30 -1.24
CA SER A 15 -12.53 -11.52 -1.72
C SER A 15 -12.48 -11.59 -3.25
N VAL A 16 -13.38 -12.37 -3.87
CA VAL A 16 -13.47 -12.49 -5.33
C VAL A 16 -13.88 -11.16 -5.97
N CYS A 17 -14.88 -10.47 -5.43
CA CYS A 17 -15.30 -9.15 -5.89
C CYS A 17 -14.18 -8.10 -5.80
N TYR A 18 -13.33 -8.17 -4.76
CA TYR A 18 -12.18 -7.27 -4.61
C TYR A 18 -11.11 -7.49 -5.69
N LEU A 19 -10.90 -8.74 -6.12
CA LEU A 19 -9.97 -9.10 -7.19
C LEU A 19 -10.48 -8.65 -8.56
N ILE A 20 -11.77 -8.84 -8.85
CA ILE A 20 -12.36 -8.50 -10.15
C ILE A 20 -12.49 -6.98 -10.33
N ALA A 21 -12.91 -6.25 -9.29
CA ALA A 21 -13.25 -4.83 -9.42
C ALA A 21 -12.74 -3.98 -8.23
N PRO A 22 -11.42 -3.74 -8.12
CA PRO A 22 -10.83 -3.04 -6.97
C PRO A 22 -11.15 -1.53 -6.89
N LYS A 23 -11.79 -0.95 -7.91
CA LYS A 23 -12.25 0.46 -7.93
C LYS A 23 -13.76 0.62 -7.72
N SER A 24 -14.50 -0.48 -7.55
CA SER A 24 -15.92 -0.46 -7.23
C SER A 24 -16.18 0.12 -5.83
N PRO A 25 -17.41 0.58 -5.53
CA PRO A 25 -17.79 1.03 -4.19
C PRO A 25 -17.54 -0.04 -3.11
N LEU A 26 -17.73 -1.33 -3.45
CA LEU A 26 -17.43 -2.47 -2.56
C LEU A 26 -15.92 -2.62 -2.30
N GLY A 27 -15.08 -2.44 -3.33
CA GLY A 27 -13.63 -2.46 -3.17
C GLY A 27 -13.11 -1.31 -2.29
N LEU A 28 -13.76 -0.14 -2.35
CA LEU A 28 -13.44 0.98 -1.48
C LEU A 28 -13.90 0.73 -0.03
N PHE A 29 -15.05 0.08 0.16
CA PHE A 29 -15.56 -0.33 1.47
C PHE A 29 -14.61 -1.33 2.16
N ILE A 30 -14.14 -2.34 1.45
CA ILE A 30 -13.18 -3.35 1.95
C ILE A 30 -11.83 -2.72 2.32
N ARG A 31 -11.48 -1.55 1.78
CA ARG A 31 -10.23 -0.86 2.14
C ARG A 31 -10.22 -0.25 3.53
N LYS A 32 -11.39 -0.09 4.18
CA LYS A 32 -11.50 0.44 5.55
C LYS A 32 -10.77 -0.50 6.54
N PRO A 33 -9.97 0.04 7.49
CA PRO A 33 -9.13 -0.76 8.37
C PRO A 33 -9.93 -1.75 9.23
N PHE A 34 -11.11 -1.35 9.70
CA PHE A 34 -12.01 -2.21 10.46
C PHE A 34 -12.55 -3.40 9.65
N ILE A 35 -12.94 -3.17 8.39
CA ILE A 35 -13.49 -4.23 7.52
C ILE A 35 -12.40 -5.24 7.14
N LYS A 36 -11.17 -4.78 6.90
CA LYS A 36 -10.02 -5.69 6.71
C LYS A 36 -9.76 -6.57 7.93
N PHE A 37 -9.90 -6.01 9.14
CA PHE A 37 -9.75 -6.76 10.37
C PHE A 37 -10.82 -7.86 10.47
N ILE A 38 -12.10 -7.53 10.24
CA ILE A 38 -13.19 -8.51 10.24
C ILE A 38 -12.96 -9.61 9.20
N CYS A 39 -12.66 -9.23 7.95
CA CYS A 39 -12.39 -10.20 6.89
C CYS A 39 -11.20 -11.10 7.23
N HIS A 40 -10.10 -10.55 7.79
CA HIS A 40 -8.96 -11.35 8.20
C HIS A 40 -9.32 -12.34 9.33
N THR A 41 -10.04 -11.88 10.36
CA THR A 41 -10.46 -12.73 11.48
C THR A 41 -11.47 -13.80 11.04
N ALA A 42 -12.48 -13.46 10.25
CA ALA A 42 -13.45 -14.41 9.72
C ALA A 42 -12.78 -15.44 8.80
N SER A 43 -11.83 -15.00 7.97
CA SER A 43 -11.04 -15.90 7.15
C SER A 43 -10.30 -16.92 8.04
N TYR A 44 -9.61 -16.45 9.08
CA TYR A 44 -8.85 -17.32 9.96
C TYR A 44 -9.74 -18.33 10.70
N LEU A 45 -10.92 -17.92 11.16
CA LEU A 45 -11.87 -18.81 11.83
C LEU A 45 -12.45 -19.87 10.88
N THR A 46 -12.78 -19.51 9.64
CA THR A 46 -13.24 -20.50 8.64
C THR A 46 -12.17 -21.52 8.30
N PHE A 47 -10.90 -21.09 8.21
CA PHE A 47 -9.78 -22.01 8.03
C PHE A 47 -9.59 -22.96 9.23
N LEU A 48 -9.66 -22.46 10.46
CA LEU A 48 -9.57 -23.31 11.66
C LEU A 48 -10.72 -24.32 11.74
N PHE A 49 -11.93 -23.94 11.34
CA PHE A 49 -13.07 -24.83 11.30
C PHE A 49 -12.90 -25.95 10.26
N LEU A 50 -12.40 -25.62 9.06
CA LEU A 50 -12.08 -26.62 8.03
C LEU A 50 -10.99 -27.59 8.49
N LEU A 51 -9.96 -27.10 9.19
CA LEU A 51 -8.92 -27.95 9.79
C LEU A 51 -9.48 -28.89 10.87
N LEU A 52 -10.42 -28.41 11.69
CA LEU A 52 -11.08 -29.23 12.70
C LEU A 52 -11.89 -30.37 12.06
N LEU A 53 -12.66 -30.07 11.01
CA LEU A 53 -13.40 -31.08 10.25
C LEU A 53 -12.48 -32.08 9.54
N ALA A 54 -11.37 -31.61 8.96
CA ALA A 54 -10.36 -32.49 8.37
C ALA A 54 -9.75 -33.43 9.41
N SER A 55 -9.43 -32.92 10.60
CA SER A 55 -8.90 -33.72 11.72
C SER A 55 -9.87 -34.82 12.16
N GLN A 56 -11.17 -34.50 12.28
CA GLN A 56 -12.20 -35.48 12.64
C GLN A 56 -12.45 -36.54 11.56
N HIS A 57 -12.14 -36.24 10.29
CA HIS A 57 -12.27 -37.18 9.18
C HIS A 57 -11.11 -38.19 9.11
N ILE A 58 -9.92 -37.85 9.62
CA ILE A 58 -8.73 -38.72 9.60
C ILE A 58 -8.92 -39.95 10.50
N ASP A 59 -9.61 -39.81 11.64
CA ASP A 59 -9.78 -40.87 12.64
C ASP A 59 -10.68 -42.03 12.18
N ARG A 60 -11.38 -41.88 11.04
CA ARG A 60 -12.21 -42.94 10.44
C ARG A 60 -11.49 -43.81 9.40
N SER A 61 -10.19 -43.58 9.15
CA SER A 61 -9.47 -44.27 8.09
C SER A 61 -8.62 -45.46 8.61
N ASP A 62 -8.88 -46.64 8.05
CA ASP A 62 -8.18 -47.90 8.31
C ASP A 62 -6.65 -47.76 8.20
N LEU A 63 -5.93 -48.37 9.15
CA LEU A 63 -4.46 -48.31 9.35
C LEU A 63 -3.61 -48.80 8.16
N ASN A 64 -4.21 -49.37 7.11
CA ASN A 64 -3.54 -50.12 6.04
C ASN A 64 -3.70 -49.52 4.61
N ARG A 65 -4.14 -48.26 4.47
CA ARG A 65 -4.21 -47.59 3.17
C ARG A 65 -3.20 -46.47 3.05
N GLN A 66 -2.50 -46.41 1.91
CA GLN A 66 -1.61 -45.31 1.54
C GLN A 66 -2.43 -44.07 1.16
N GLY A 67 -2.93 -43.39 2.18
CA GLY A 67 -3.69 -42.13 2.12
C GLY A 67 -5.11 -42.29 1.58
N PRO A 68 -6.14 -41.76 2.27
CA PRO A 68 -7.46 -41.60 1.65
C PRO A 68 -7.36 -40.62 0.46
N PRO A 69 -8.16 -40.81 -0.60
CA PRO A 69 -8.23 -39.85 -1.71
C PRO A 69 -8.62 -38.47 -1.16
N PRO A 70 -8.07 -37.38 -1.73
CA PRO A 70 -8.25 -36.03 -1.19
C PRO A 70 -9.73 -35.69 -1.10
N THR A 71 -10.18 -35.39 0.11
CA THR A 71 -11.59 -35.12 0.39
C THR A 71 -11.99 -33.76 -0.16
N ILE A 72 -13.30 -33.54 -0.36
CA ILE A 72 -13.85 -32.25 -0.81
C ILE A 72 -13.34 -31.09 0.07
N VAL A 73 -13.11 -31.34 1.36
CA VAL A 73 -12.57 -30.35 2.32
C VAL A 73 -11.13 -29.96 1.97
N GLU A 74 -10.27 -30.91 1.61
CA GLU A 74 -8.88 -30.63 1.20
C GLU A 74 -8.81 -29.84 -0.12
N TRP A 75 -9.69 -30.17 -1.07
CA TRP A 75 -9.84 -29.40 -2.32
C TRP A 75 -10.34 -27.97 -2.09
N MET A 76 -11.14 -27.73 -1.05
CA MET A 76 -11.56 -26.38 -0.66
C MET A 76 -10.47 -25.58 0.06
N ILE A 77 -9.53 -26.25 0.74
CA ILE A 77 -8.42 -25.62 1.44
C ILE A 77 -7.36 -25.06 0.47
N LEU A 78 -7.07 -25.77 -0.63
CA LEU A 78 -6.01 -25.40 -1.58
C LEU A 78 -6.19 -24.01 -2.24
N PRO A 79 -7.34 -23.66 -2.84
CA PRO A 79 -7.59 -22.30 -3.34
C PRO A 79 -7.50 -21.24 -2.24
N TRP A 80 -7.89 -21.61 -1.01
CA TRP A 80 -7.95 -20.70 0.12
C TRP A 80 -6.56 -20.32 0.65
N VAL A 81 -5.62 -21.27 0.67
CA VAL A 81 -4.19 -21.03 0.98
C VAL A 81 -3.53 -20.15 -0.08
N LEU A 82 -3.83 -20.38 -1.36
CA LEU A 82 -3.24 -19.63 -2.47
C LEU A 82 -3.71 -18.17 -2.54
N VAL A 83 -4.99 -17.90 -2.22
CA VAL A 83 -5.58 -16.55 -2.31
C VAL A 83 -5.18 -15.64 -1.13
N ARG A 84 -4.81 -16.20 0.04
CA ARG A 84 -4.50 -15.42 1.25
C ARG A 84 -3.24 -14.55 1.15
N SER A 85 -2.42 -14.74 0.12
CA SER A 85 -1.14 -14.04 -0.05
C SER A 85 -1.24 -12.64 -0.68
N ASP A 86 -2.35 -12.28 -1.32
CA ASP A 86 -2.36 -11.14 -2.26
C ASP A 86 -2.65 -9.76 -1.62
N MET A 87 -3.23 -9.72 -0.41
CA MET A 87 -3.71 -8.46 0.19
C MET A 87 -2.80 -7.84 1.27
N ALA A 88 -1.53 -8.25 1.34
CA ALA A 88 -0.60 -7.78 2.36
C ALA A 88 0.25 -6.59 1.90
N LYS A 89 0.28 -5.52 2.71
CA LYS A 89 1.24 -4.42 2.54
C LYS A 89 2.66 -4.99 2.63
N ARG A 90 3.39 -5.02 1.50
CA ARG A 90 4.72 -5.65 1.37
C ARG A 90 5.75 -5.20 2.40
N THR A 91 5.65 -3.97 2.91
CA THR A 91 6.61 -3.44 3.89
C THR A 91 5.93 -2.62 5.00
N LYS A 92 6.27 -2.92 6.26
CA LYS A 92 5.79 -2.15 7.43
C LYS A 92 6.58 -0.84 7.62
N LYS A 93 7.91 -0.93 7.62
CA LYS A 93 8.82 0.18 7.98
C LYS A 93 9.67 0.68 6.79
N VAL A 94 10.18 -0.22 5.96
CA VAL A 94 11.23 0.13 4.97
C VAL A 94 10.69 0.95 3.79
N GLY A 95 9.55 0.62 3.19
CA GLY A 95 9.04 1.38 2.03
C GLY A 95 9.99 1.30 0.82
N ILE A 96 10.20 2.42 0.13
CA ILE A 96 11.00 2.52 -1.12
C ILE A 96 12.45 2.03 -0.96
N VAL A 97 13.04 2.18 0.24
CA VAL A 97 14.40 1.71 0.54
C VAL A 97 14.50 0.20 0.74
N GLY A 98 13.40 -0.55 0.57
CA GLY A 98 13.41 -2.01 0.55
C GLY A 98 14.32 -2.60 -0.54
N LYS A 99 14.58 -1.86 -1.63
CA LYS A 99 15.53 -2.24 -2.69
C LYS A 99 16.96 -2.48 -2.22
N TYR A 100 17.35 -1.88 -1.09
CA TYR A 100 18.69 -2.05 -0.53
C TYR A 100 18.86 -3.32 0.31
N GLY A 101 17.76 -4.01 0.65
CA GLY A 101 17.80 -5.22 1.47
C GLY A 101 18.38 -4.96 2.87
N THR A 102 19.28 -5.83 3.32
CA THR A 102 19.97 -5.72 4.62
C THR A 102 21.20 -4.79 4.59
N ARG A 103 21.66 -4.34 3.42
CA ARG A 103 22.89 -3.54 3.24
C ARG A 103 22.79 -2.09 3.79
N TYR A 104 23.95 -1.49 4.07
CA TYR A 104 24.18 -0.09 4.51
C TYR A 104 23.73 0.30 5.92
N GLY A 105 22.96 -0.53 6.61
CA GLY A 105 22.49 -0.23 7.97
C GLY A 105 21.27 0.71 8.05
N ALA A 106 20.65 0.75 9.22
CA ALA A 106 19.34 1.38 9.39
C ALA A 106 19.36 2.91 9.34
N SER A 107 20.42 3.56 9.84
CA SER A 107 20.52 5.03 9.87
C SER A 107 20.56 5.63 8.47
N LEU A 108 21.47 5.15 7.61
CA LEU A 108 21.60 5.58 6.22
C LEU A 108 20.31 5.33 5.43
N ARG A 109 19.68 4.16 5.59
CA ARG A 109 18.41 3.85 4.91
C ARG A 109 17.27 4.77 5.36
N LYS A 110 17.21 5.18 6.63
CA LYS A 110 16.19 6.15 7.11
C LYS A 110 16.40 7.53 6.48
N MET A 111 17.65 7.98 6.35
CA MET A 111 17.97 9.26 5.72
C MET A 111 17.64 9.24 4.22
N VAL A 112 18.12 8.21 3.49
CA VAL A 112 17.86 8.02 2.06
C VAL A 112 16.36 7.88 1.79
N LYS A 113 15.60 7.20 2.66
CA LYS A 113 14.15 7.09 2.52
C LYS A 113 13.46 8.46 2.45
N LYS A 114 13.84 9.42 3.30
CA LYS A 114 13.27 10.77 3.28
C LYS A 114 13.56 11.46 1.94
N ILE A 115 14.80 11.33 1.44
CA ILE A 115 15.27 11.89 0.17
C ILE A 115 14.58 11.23 -1.05
N GLU A 116 14.43 9.91 -1.03
CA GLU A 116 13.78 9.15 -2.11
C GLU A 116 12.28 9.42 -2.20
N ILE A 117 11.61 9.57 -1.05
CA ILE A 117 10.19 9.94 -1.04
C ILE A 117 10.02 11.35 -1.60
N SER A 118 10.79 12.33 -1.12
CA SER A 118 10.65 13.72 -1.58
C SER A 118 10.93 13.84 -3.08
N GLN A 119 12.01 13.23 -3.59
CA GLN A 119 12.38 13.38 -5.00
C GLN A 119 11.38 12.71 -5.98
N HIS A 120 10.70 11.63 -5.57
CA HIS A 120 9.72 10.93 -6.40
C HIS A 120 8.28 11.47 -6.24
N THR A 121 8.03 12.29 -5.22
CA THR A 121 6.72 12.89 -5.00
C THR A 121 6.41 13.94 -6.07
N LYS A 122 5.14 14.02 -6.47
CA LYS A 122 4.65 15.10 -7.34
C LYS A 122 4.32 16.32 -6.49
N TYR A 123 4.84 17.48 -6.89
CA TYR A 123 4.59 18.75 -6.20
C TYR A 123 3.52 19.58 -6.93
N THR A 124 2.94 20.54 -6.20
CA THR A 124 2.06 21.57 -6.75
C THR A 124 2.87 22.57 -7.57
N CYS A 125 2.44 22.80 -8.80
CA CYS A 125 3.07 23.76 -9.70
C CYS A 125 2.70 25.20 -9.31
N SER A 126 3.69 26.06 -9.08
CA SER A 126 3.46 27.48 -8.75
C SER A 126 2.85 28.30 -9.89
N PHE A 127 2.87 27.79 -11.13
CA PHE A 127 2.33 28.49 -12.30
C PHE A 127 0.88 28.13 -12.59
N CYS A 128 0.50 26.85 -12.46
CA CYS A 128 -0.81 26.36 -12.88
C CYS A 128 -1.61 25.69 -11.74
N GLY A 129 -1.11 25.67 -10.51
CA GLY A 129 -1.75 25.07 -9.32
C GLY A 129 -1.82 23.54 -9.28
N LYS A 130 -1.75 22.85 -10.43
CA LYS A 130 -1.88 21.38 -10.53
C LYS A 130 -0.69 20.64 -9.90
N THR A 131 -0.97 19.52 -9.21
CA THR A 131 0.04 18.60 -8.62
C THR A 131 0.70 17.70 -9.68
N LYS A 132 1.35 18.32 -10.65
CA LYS A 132 2.01 17.65 -11.79
C LYS A 132 3.49 18.05 -11.96
N MET A 133 4.08 18.72 -10.97
CA MET A 133 5.50 19.05 -10.95
C MET A 133 6.32 17.81 -10.56
N LYS A 134 7.26 17.38 -11.41
CA LYS A 134 8.09 16.19 -11.20
C LYS A 134 9.56 16.51 -11.50
N ARG A 135 10.48 15.90 -10.75
CA ARG A 135 11.92 16.00 -10.98
C ARG A 135 12.30 15.35 -12.32
N ARG A 136 13.07 16.06 -13.13
CA ARG A 136 13.66 15.54 -14.39
C ARG A 136 15.14 15.20 -14.22
N ALA A 137 15.89 16.13 -13.63
CA ALA A 137 17.30 15.96 -13.30
C ALA A 137 17.60 16.63 -11.95
N VAL A 138 18.85 16.55 -11.49
CA VAL A 138 19.28 17.28 -10.28
C VAL A 138 18.98 18.76 -10.45
N ARG A 139 18.26 19.35 -9.48
CA ARG A 139 17.80 20.76 -9.47
C ARG A 139 16.83 21.16 -10.60
N ILE A 140 16.50 20.28 -11.54
CA ILE A 140 15.59 20.59 -12.66
C ILE A 140 14.24 19.91 -12.46
N TRP A 141 13.18 20.71 -12.42
CA TRP A 141 11.80 20.28 -12.23
C TRP A 141 10.94 20.67 -13.42
N HIS A 142 10.06 19.77 -13.85
CA HIS A 142 9.19 19.96 -15.00
C HIS A 142 7.74 19.69 -14.64
N CYS A 143 6.85 20.60 -15.02
CA CYS A 143 5.43 20.42 -14.85
C CYS A 143 4.81 19.72 -16.06
N GLY A 144 4.17 18.57 -15.83
CA GLY A 144 3.49 17.82 -16.90
C GLY A 144 2.22 18.47 -17.44
N SER A 145 1.66 19.49 -16.79
CA SER A 145 0.45 20.19 -17.32
C SER A 145 0.75 21.48 -18.06
N CYS A 146 1.59 22.36 -17.50
CA CYS A 146 1.88 23.66 -18.10
C CYS A 146 3.23 23.70 -18.82
N THR A 147 3.90 22.55 -18.95
CA THR A 147 5.20 22.35 -19.63
C THR A 147 6.33 23.27 -19.17
N LYS A 148 6.16 23.99 -18.06
CA LYS A 148 7.19 24.84 -17.47
C LYS A 148 8.27 23.99 -16.81
N THR A 149 9.52 24.32 -17.12
CA THR A 149 10.72 23.80 -16.47
C THR A 149 11.29 24.87 -15.55
N VAL A 150 11.65 24.48 -14.32
CA VAL A 150 12.15 25.40 -13.30
C VAL A 150 13.31 24.80 -12.53
N ALA A 151 14.25 25.67 -12.17
CA ALA A 151 15.31 25.35 -11.22
C ALA A 151 14.75 25.33 -9.79
N GLY A 152 15.13 24.31 -9.02
CA GLY A 152 14.68 24.11 -7.65
C GLY A 152 15.72 23.35 -6.81
N GLY A 153 15.29 22.76 -5.70
CA GLY A 153 16.17 21.95 -4.86
C GLY A 153 16.62 20.66 -5.53
N ALA A 154 17.69 20.05 -5.01
CA ALA A 154 18.21 18.78 -5.52
C ALA A 154 17.20 17.62 -5.37
N TRP A 155 16.47 17.61 -4.25
CA TRP A 155 15.53 16.55 -3.86
C TRP A 155 14.09 17.05 -3.66
N THR A 156 13.91 18.32 -3.30
CA THR A 156 12.60 18.96 -3.11
C THR A 156 12.42 20.09 -4.12
N TYR A 157 11.18 20.32 -4.55
CA TYR A 157 10.86 21.38 -5.52
C TYR A 157 11.31 22.77 -5.02
N ASN A 158 10.91 23.14 -3.80
CA ASN A 158 11.39 24.34 -3.11
C ASN A 158 12.18 23.95 -1.85
N THR A 159 13.31 24.62 -1.60
CA THR A 159 14.07 24.50 -0.34
C THR A 159 13.63 25.60 0.63
N THR A 160 13.74 25.35 1.93
CA THR A 160 13.39 26.33 2.97
C THR A 160 14.15 27.63 2.78
N SER A 161 15.46 27.56 2.52
CA SER A 161 16.30 28.74 2.26
C SER A 161 15.89 29.51 1.01
N ALA A 162 15.45 28.83 -0.06
CA ALA A 162 14.97 29.54 -1.25
C ALA A 162 13.64 30.26 -1.00
N ILE A 163 12.77 29.69 -0.15
CA ILE A 163 11.50 30.32 0.23
C ILE A 163 11.77 31.58 1.08
N THR A 164 12.67 31.50 2.06
CA THR A 164 13.02 32.66 2.90
C THR A 164 13.67 33.78 2.10
N VAL A 165 14.61 33.46 1.20
CA VAL A 165 15.24 34.47 0.33
C VAL A 165 14.23 35.13 -0.60
N LYS A 166 13.30 34.36 -1.21
CA LYS A 166 12.24 34.94 -2.05
C LYS A 166 11.33 35.89 -1.26
N ALA A 167 10.97 35.53 -0.03
CA ALA A 167 10.18 36.39 0.84
C ALA A 167 10.93 37.68 1.23
N ALA A 168 12.21 37.58 1.57
CA ALA A 168 13.04 38.75 1.90
C ALA A 168 13.20 39.71 0.72
N ILE A 169 13.53 39.18 -0.47
CA ILE A 169 13.66 39.98 -1.70
C ILE A 169 12.33 40.69 -2.01
N ARG A 170 11.20 39.99 -1.89
CA ARG A 170 9.88 40.60 -2.13
C ARG A 170 9.63 41.78 -1.19
N ARG A 171 9.89 41.61 0.11
CA ARG A 171 9.74 42.68 1.12
C ARG A 171 10.64 43.88 0.81
N LEU A 172 11.90 43.64 0.44
CA LEU A 172 12.83 44.72 0.10
C LEU A 172 12.40 45.48 -1.16
N LYS A 173 11.79 44.80 -2.12
CA LYS A 173 11.24 45.44 -3.32
C LYS A 173 10.05 46.33 -2.99
N GLU A 174 9.13 45.85 -2.17
CA GLU A 174 7.97 46.63 -1.69
C GLU A 174 8.39 47.92 -0.96
N LEU A 175 9.48 47.88 -0.18
CA LEU A 175 10.01 49.06 0.52
C LEU A 175 10.69 50.07 -0.41
N LYS A 176 11.23 49.63 -1.55
CA LYS A 176 11.88 50.52 -2.53
C LYS A 176 10.85 51.25 -3.40
N ASP A 177 9.70 50.63 -3.61
CA ASP A 177 8.63 51.16 -4.46
C ASP A 177 7.73 52.19 -3.71
N GLN A 178 8.00 52.43 -2.42
CA GLN A 178 7.40 53.49 -1.58
C GLN A 178 8.25 54.77 -1.63
#